data_AF-A0A1B8DXU0-F1
#
_entry.id   AF-A0A1B8DXU0-F1
#
_cell.length_a   1.000
_cell.length_b   1.000
_cell.length_c   1.000
_cell.angle_alpha   90.00
_cell.angle_beta   90.00
_cell.angle_gamma   90.00
#
_symmetry.space_group_name_H-M   'P 1'
#
loop_
_entity.id
_entity.type
_entity.pdbx_description
1 polymer ?
#
loop_
_entity_poly.entity_id
_entity_poly.type
_entity_poly.pdbx_seq_one_letter_code
_entity_poly.pdbx_strand_id
1 'polypeptide(L)'
;MCTSTGSPPMPAPVANAVCGPMMVGTEQPSAGTNLSTLNPCPLNVCCNVWGQCGMNDDFCVFSKSESSAPGTLALKNGCISNCGRDIIKGTALEKKIKIAYFEAWNYNRNCLTMDVDQIDTSIYTHIHFAFANLTPNFKVDISDQNIKDQFEIFKAMTDVKKIISFGGWDFSTLPRTFNILREAVKPANRETFMNNLVDFVKENKLDGIDLDWEYPRAPDILDIPSDDPENGQNYYLLLSNLKNALGPFKSVSFAALASY
;
A
#
# COMPACT_ATOMS: atom_id res chain seq x y z
N MET A 1 -41.29 -15.46 19.80
CA MET A 1 -41.77 -14.13 19.38
C MET A 1 -41.16 -13.13 20.35
N CYS A 2 -40.23 -12.28 19.91
CA CYS A 2 -39.71 -11.20 20.76
C CYS A 2 -40.75 -10.07 20.74
N THR A 3 -41.32 -9.75 21.91
CA THR A 3 -42.45 -8.81 22.07
C THR A 3 -42.06 -7.50 22.76
N SER A 4 -40.77 -7.15 22.80
CA SER A 4 -40.31 -5.91 23.45
C SER A 4 -39.79 -4.90 22.45
N THR A 5 -39.93 -3.62 22.81
CA THR A 5 -39.36 -2.44 22.12
C THR A 5 -37.83 -2.31 22.34
N GLY A 6 -37.18 -3.37 22.81
CA GLY A 6 -35.76 -3.37 23.14
C GLY A 6 -34.86 -3.57 21.93
N SER A 7 -33.64 -3.04 21.99
CA SER A 7 -32.60 -3.34 21.01
C SER A 7 -32.22 -4.83 21.06
N PRO A 8 -31.92 -5.46 19.91
CA PRO A 8 -31.37 -6.82 19.92
C PRO A 8 -30.10 -6.87 20.78
N PRO A 9 -29.89 -7.93 21.58
CA PRO A 9 -28.67 -8.08 22.36
C PRO A 9 -27.47 -8.24 21.43
N MET A 10 -26.31 -7.78 21.89
CA MET A 10 -25.05 -8.01 21.18
C MET A 10 -24.73 -9.51 21.13
N PRO A 11 -24.14 -10.00 20.04
CA PRO A 11 -23.64 -11.38 20.00
C PRO A 11 -22.50 -11.57 20.99
N ALA A 12 -22.27 -12.82 21.41
CA ALA A 12 -21.17 -13.14 22.31
C ALA A 12 -19.82 -12.79 21.66
N PRO A 13 -18.86 -12.21 22.41
CA PRO A 13 -17.53 -11.95 21.88
C PRO A 13 -16.80 -13.22 21.45
N VAL A 14 -16.07 -13.16 20.34
CA VAL A 14 -15.19 -14.23 19.85
C VAL A 14 -13.74 -13.78 20.05
N ALA A 15 -12.95 -14.60 20.74
CA ALA A 15 -11.63 -14.20 21.26
C ALA A 15 -10.65 -13.71 20.19
N ASN A 16 -10.71 -14.27 18.97
CA ASN A 16 -9.84 -13.91 17.85
C ASN A 16 -10.55 -13.05 16.78
N ALA A 17 -11.76 -12.53 17.03
CA ALA A 17 -12.46 -11.69 16.06
C ALA A 17 -11.77 -10.34 15.89
N VAL A 18 -11.48 -10.00 14.63
CA VAL A 18 -10.87 -8.76 14.16
C VAL A 18 -11.85 -7.86 13.38
N CYS A 19 -13.11 -8.29 13.20
CA CYS A 19 -14.17 -7.50 12.60
C CYS A 19 -15.56 -7.88 13.13
N GLY A 20 -16.55 -7.05 12.83
CA GLY A 20 -17.95 -7.31 13.14
C GLY A 20 -18.32 -7.12 14.61
N PRO A 21 -19.59 -7.37 14.96
CA PRO A 21 -20.13 -7.12 16.31
C PRO A 21 -19.61 -8.07 17.40
N MET A 22 -18.89 -9.13 17.02
CA MET A 22 -18.31 -10.12 17.94
C MET A 22 -16.88 -9.78 18.39
N MET A 23 -16.28 -8.70 17.85
CA MET A 23 -14.96 -8.25 18.30
C MET A 23 -14.98 -7.95 19.79
N VAL A 24 -13.96 -8.42 20.51
CA VAL A 24 -13.80 -8.18 21.95
C VAL A 24 -13.77 -6.68 22.22
N GLY A 25 -14.58 -6.23 23.18
CA GLY A 25 -14.69 -4.81 23.56
C GLY A 25 -15.71 -4.01 22.75
N THR A 26 -16.47 -4.62 21.84
CA THR A 26 -17.55 -3.91 21.12
C THR A 26 -18.67 -3.52 22.08
N GLU A 27 -18.91 -2.20 22.20
CA GLU A 27 -20.00 -1.66 23.01
C GLU A 27 -21.35 -1.76 22.29
N GLN A 28 -22.44 -1.83 23.06
CA GLN A 28 -23.79 -1.86 22.49
C GLN A 28 -24.12 -0.49 21.87
N PRO A 29 -24.43 -0.42 20.56
CA PRO A 29 -24.73 0.85 19.90
C PRO A 29 -26.14 1.34 20.24
N SER A 30 -26.46 2.57 19.83
CA SER A 30 -27.81 3.12 19.93
C SER A 30 -28.85 2.23 19.23
N ALA A 31 -30.07 2.21 19.76
CA ALA A 31 -31.17 1.42 19.21
C ALA A 31 -31.39 1.72 17.72
N GLY A 32 -31.60 0.66 16.92
CA GLY A 32 -31.78 0.76 15.47
C GLY A 32 -30.49 0.78 14.64
N THR A 33 -29.32 0.79 15.29
CA THR A 33 -28.03 0.64 14.57
C THR A 33 -27.94 -0.73 13.92
N ASN A 34 -27.50 -0.76 12.65
CA ASN A 34 -27.20 -2.01 11.97
C ASN A 34 -25.90 -2.62 12.53
N LEU A 35 -26.00 -3.72 13.27
CA LEU A 35 -24.83 -4.36 13.89
C LEU A 35 -23.79 -4.86 12.89
N SER A 36 -24.15 -5.07 11.61
CA SER A 36 -23.20 -5.49 10.58
C SER A 36 -22.18 -4.39 10.22
N THR A 37 -22.44 -3.13 10.57
CA THR A 37 -21.52 -2.01 10.26
C THR A 37 -20.51 -1.76 11.38
N LEU A 38 -20.58 -2.50 12.49
CA LEU A 38 -19.63 -2.37 13.59
C LEU A 38 -18.30 -3.04 13.22
N ASN A 39 -17.20 -2.39 13.58
CA ASN A 39 -15.83 -2.87 13.41
C ASN A 39 -15.57 -3.41 11.99
N PRO A 40 -15.62 -2.54 10.95
CA PRO A 40 -15.35 -2.98 9.58
C PRO A 40 -13.92 -3.52 9.45
N CYS A 41 -13.72 -4.44 8.51
CA CYS A 41 -12.39 -4.87 8.14
C CYS A 41 -11.54 -3.67 7.70
N PRO A 42 -10.26 -3.54 8.12
CA PRO A 42 -9.43 -2.38 7.80
C PRO A 42 -9.29 -2.06 6.31
N LEU A 43 -9.31 -3.09 5.46
CA LEU A 43 -9.23 -2.96 4.00
C LEU A 43 -10.60 -2.92 3.31
N ASN A 44 -11.69 -2.76 4.06
CA ASN A 44 -13.06 -2.89 3.55
C ASN A 44 -13.26 -4.18 2.73
N VAL A 45 -12.67 -5.29 3.20
CA VAL A 45 -12.93 -6.65 2.68
C VAL A 45 -14.08 -7.29 3.44
N CYS A 46 -14.50 -8.50 3.04
CA CYS A 46 -15.62 -9.19 3.66
C CYS A 46 -15.28 -9.58 5.11
N CYS A 47 -16.22 -9.31 6.03
CA CYS A 47 -16.15 -9.81 7.39
C CYS A 47 -17.02 -11.08 7.50
N ASN A 48 -16.42 -12.19 7.91
CA ASN A 48 -17.14 -13.46 8.02
C ASN A 48 -17.82 -13.63 9.40
N VAL A 49 -18.62 -14.69 9.54
CA VAL A 49 -19.35 -15.01 10.78
C VAL A 49 -18.49 -15.26 12.01
N TRP A 50 -17.20 -15.54 11.82
CA TRP A 50 -16.21 -15.75 12.87
C TRP A 50 -15.44 -14.47 13.23
N GLY A 51 -15.87 -13.33 12.69
CA GLY A 51 -15.22 -12.04 12.86
C GLY A 51 -13.84 -11.98 12.21
N GLN A 52 -13.61 -12.73 11.13
CA GLN A 52 -12.37 -12.71 10.36
C GLN A 52 -12.55 -11.95 9.05
N CYS A 53 -11.48 -11.31 8.58
CA CYS A 53 -11.47 -10.54 7.35
C CYS A 53 -10.88 -11.35 6.19
N GLY A 54 -11.47 -11.27 5.00
CA GLY A 54 -10.95 -11.95 3.81
C GLY A 54 -11.77 -11.70 2.55
N MET A 55 -11.32 -12.27 1.44
CA MET A 55 -11.86 -12.00 0.09
C MET A 55 -12.34 -13.25 -0.67
N ASN A 56 -12.20 -14.44 -0.08
CA ASN A 56 -12.60 -15.70 -0.72
C ASN A 56 -14.01 -16.14 -0.27
N ASP A 57 -14.44 -17.32 -0.71
CA ASP A 57 -15.79 -17.83 -0.42
C ASP A 57 -16.05 -18.10 1.07
N ASP A 58 -15.02 -18.34 1.87
CA ASP A 58 -15.14 -18.51 3.32
C ASP A 58 -15.55 -17.21 4.03
N PHE A 59 -15.35 -16.07 3.37
CA PHE A 59 -15.61 -14.74 3.95
C PHE A 59 -16.74 -13.98 3.28
N CYS A 60 -16.89 -14.11 1.96
CA CYS A 60 -17.72 -13.20 1.17
C CYS A 60 -19.08 -13.79 0.77
N VAL A 61 -19.31 -15.08 0.95
CA VAL A 61 -20.59 -15.71 0.58
C VAL A 61 -21.64 -15.38 1.62
N PHE A 62 -22.77 -14.86 1.16
CA PHE A 62 -23.93 -14.63 2.03
C PHE A 62 -24.66 -15.96 2.28
N SER A 63 -24.77 -16.38 3.54
CA SER A 63 -25.48 -17.61 3.91
C SER A 63 -26.63 -17.30 4.89
N LYS A 64 -27.88 -17.42 4.42
CA LYS A 64 -29.05 -17.31 5.32
C LYS A 64 -29.17 -18.57 6.17
N SER A 65 -29.54 -18.41 7.43
CA SER A 65 -29.97 -19.54 8.25
C SER A 65 -31.15 -20.28 7.63
N GLU A 66 -31.18 -21.61 7.79
CA GLU A 66 -32.29 -22.47 7.37
C GLU A 66 -33.62 -22.05 8.01
N SER A 67 -33.59 -21.50 9.23
CA SER A 67 -34.80 -21.05 9.93
C SER A 67 -35.33 -19.69 9.44
N SER A 68 -34.60 -19.00 8.55
CA SER A 68 -34.89 -17.62 8.12
C SER A 68 -35.04 -16.61 9.27
N ALA A 69 -34.65 -16.98 10.49
CA ALA A 69 -34.73 -16.10 11.63
C ALA A 69 -33.78 -14.89 11.42
N PRO A 70 -34.27 -13.65 11.57
CA PRO A 70 -33.43 -12.46 11.41
C PRO A 70 -32.17 -12.54 12.28
N GLY A 71 -31.01 -12.21 11.70
CA GLY A 71 -29.73 -12.22 12.42
C GLY A 71 -29.12 -13.60 12.67
N THR A 72 -29.65 -14.67 12.06
CA THR A 72 -29.05 -16.01 12.11
C THR A 72 -28.47 -16.39 10.75
N LEU A 73 -27.25 -16.92 10.74
CA LEU A 73 -26.52 -17.37 9.56
C LEU A 73 -26.34 -18.89 9.64
N ALA A 74 -26.19 -19.56 8.49
CA ALA A 74 -25.93 -20.99 8.48
C ALA A 74 -24.58 -21.29 9.16
N LEU A 75 -24.44 -22.43 9.84
CA LEU A 75 -23.21 -22.87 10.54
C LEU A 75 -22.01 -23.13 9.60
N LYS A 76 -22.14 -22.86 8.30
CA LYS A 76 -21.07 -22.92 7.31
C LYS A 76 -20.90 -21.53 6.71
N ASN A 77 -19.63 -21.12 6.56
CA ASN A 77 -19.12 -19.97 5.82
C ASN A 77 -20.19 -18.92 5.46
N GLY A 78 -20.18 -17.80 6.17
CA GLY A 78 -21.14 -16.73 5.95
C GLY A 78 -20.49 -15.36 6.15
N CYS A 79 -21.04 -14.37 5.45
CA CYS A 79 -20.60 -13.00 5.50
C CYS A 79 -21.55 -12.14 6.36
N ILE A 80 -20.97 -11.35 7.25
CA ILE A 80 -21.65 -10.33 8.06
C ILE A 80 -21.71 -9.00 7.31
N SER A 81 -20.59 -8.56 6.72
CA SER A 81 -20.50 -7.24 6.08
C SER A 81 -19.54 -7.23 4.88
N ASN A 82 -19.79 -6.27 3.98
CA ASN A 82 -19.11 -6.15 2.68
C ASN A 82 -19.16 -7.45 1.86
N CYS A 83 -20.34 -8.06 1.79
CA CYS A 83 -20.56 -9.36 1.17
C CYS A 83 -20.65 -9.28 -0.34
N GLY A 84 -20.34 -10.41 -0.98
CA GLY A 84 -20.28 -10.51 -2.43
C GLY A 84 -18.86 -10.30 -2.97
N ARG A 85 -18.62 -10.84 -4.17
CA ARG A 85 -17.34 -10.74 -4.90
C ARG A 85 -17.55 -10.28 -6.34
N ASP A 86 -18.70 -9.70 -6.62
CA ASP A 86 -19.03 -9.24 -7.95
C ASP A 86 -18.01 -8.19 -8.38
N ILE A 87 -17.36 -8.43 -9.52
CA ILE A 87 -16.41 -7.47 -10.08
C ILE A 87 -17.23 -6.29 -10.57
N ILE A 88 -17.18 -5.19 -9.83
CA ILE A 88 -17.77 -3.92 -10.24
C ILE A 88 -16.91 -3.36 -11.37
N LYS A 89 -17.33 -3.59 -12.62
CA LYS A 89 -16.70 -2.98 -13.79
C LYS A 89 -17.12 -1.51 -13.85
N GLY A 90 -16.24 -0.63 -13.37
CA GLY A 90 -16.38 0.82 -13.55
C GLY A 90 -16.29 1.22 -15.03
N THR A 91 -16.61 2.47 -15.32
CA THR A 91 -16.36 3.06 -16.65
C THR A 91 -14.87 3.01 -16.96
N ALA A 92 -14.53 2.68 -18.21
CA ALA A 92 -13.14 2.67 -18.64
C ALA A 92 -12.56 4.09 -18.51
N LEU A 93 -11.39 4.20 -17.87
CA LEU A 93 -10.68 5.47 -17.75
C LEU A 93 -10.37 6.04 -19.15
N GLU A 94 -10.55 7.35 -19.32
CA GLU A 94 -10.26 8.05 -20.59
C GLU A 94 -8.78 7.92 -21.01
N LYS A 95 -7.88 7.74 -20.04
CA LYS A 95 -6.43 7.56 -20.27
C LYS A 95 -5.91 6.41 -19.43
N LYS A 96 -5.19 5.49 -20.08
CA LYS A 96 -4.47 4.40 -19.42
C LYS A 96 -3.03 4.81 -19.18
N ILE A 97 -2.51 4.47 -18.00
CA ILE A 97 -1.10 4.61 -17.65
C ILE A 97 -0.45 3.24 -17.88
N LYS A 98 0.70 3.23 -18.55
CA LYS A 98 1.54 2.04 -18.72
C LYS A 98 2.91 2.39 -18.14
N ILE A 99 3.28 1.69 -17.07
CA ILE A 99 4.48 1.96 -16.28
C ILE A 99 5.52 0.89 -16.58
N ALA A 100 6.75 1.31 -16.88
CA ALA A 100 7.93 0.44 -16.92
C ALA A 100 8.82 0.77 -15.73
N TYR A 101 9.25 -0.24 -14.97
CA TYR A 101 10.38 -0.11 -14.04
C TYR A 101 11.67 -0.42 -14.80
N PHE A 102 12.66 0.47 -14.67
CA PHE A 102 13.98 0.31 -15.27
C PHE A 102 15.00 0.02 -14.18
N GLU A 103 15.63 -1.15 -14.23
CA GLU A 103 16.62 -1.62 -13.26
C GLU A 103 18.00 -0.97 -13.49
N ALA A 104 18.23 0.21 -12.92
CA ALA A 104 19.48 0.97 -13.01
C ALA A 104 20.70 0.26 -12.41
N TRP A 105 20.52 -0.79 -11.60
CA TRP A 105 21.58 -1.58 -10.99
C TRP A 105 22.01 -2.79 -11.83
N ASN A 106 21.30 -3.08 -12.93
CA ASN A 106 21.40 -4.35 -13.66
C ASN A 106 22.68 -4.50 -14.53
N TYR A 107 23.60 -3.52 -14.51
CA TYR A 107 24.82 -3.48 -15.34
C TYR A 107 25.84 -4.60 -15.07
N ASN A 108 25.77 -5.24 -13.91
CA ASN A 108 26.72 -6.29 -13.53
C ASN A 108 26.42 -7.65 -14.20
N ARG A 109 25.39 -7.76 -15.04
CA ARG A 109 25.07 -8.99 -15.76
C ARG A 109 25.70 -9.01 -17.15
N ASN A 110 26.16 -10.19 -17.56
CA ASN A 110 26.76 -10.39 -18.89
C ASN A 110 25.74 -10.28 -20.05
N CYS A 111 24.44 -10.41 -19.77
CA CYS A 111 23.35 -10.33 -20.75
C CYS A 111 22.04 -10.01 -20.01
N LEU A 112 20.96 -9.76 -20.77
CA LEU A 112 19.67 -9.30 -20.25
C LEU A 112 19.80 -7.99 -19.47
N THR A 113 20.69 -7.12 -19.96
CA THR A 113 20.85 -5.73 -19.56
C THR A 113 20.38 -4.84 -20.70
N MET A 114 19.99 -3.62 -20.39
CA MET A 114 19.56 -2.62 -21.36
C MET A 114 19.87 -1.23 -20.84
N ASP A 115 20.09 -0.29 -21.75
CA ASP A 115 20.10 1.14 -21.41
C ASP A 115 18.66 1.64 -21.29
N VAL A 116 18.45 2.70 -20.51
CA VAL A 116 17.10 3.22 -20.23
C VAL A 116 16.37 3.71 -21.49
N ASP A 117 17.11 4.21 -22.48
CA ASP A 117 16.59 4.71 -23.76
C ASP A 117 16.18 3.60 -24.73
N GLN A 118 16.42 2.34 -24.39
CA GLN A 118 15.92 1.19 -25.14
C GLN A 118 14.47 0.84 -24.79
N ILE A 119 13.86 1.49 -23.79
CA ILE A 119 12.44 1.33 -23.47
C ILE A 119 11.58 2.03 -24.53
N ASP A 120 10.64 1.30 -25.12
CA ASP A 120 9.72 1.83 -26.13
C ASP A 120 8.69 2.81 -25.53
N THR A 121 8.95 4.10 -25.68
CA THR A 121 8.09 5.20 -25.19
C THR A 121 6.79 5.35 -25.98
N SER A 122 6.62 4.66 -27.12
CA SER A 122 5.31 4.58 -27.80
C SER A 122 4.35 3.63 -27.08
N ILE A 123 4.88 2.69 -26.30
CA ILE A 123 4.11 1.74 -25.49
C ILE A 123 3.93 2.26 -24.07
N TYR A 124 5.01 2.68 -23.42
CA TYR A 124 5.00 3.09 -22.02
C TYR A 124 4.82 4.60 -21.86
N THR A 125 3.92 5.00 -20.96
CA THR A 125 3.68 6.41 -20.68
C THR A 125 4.56 6.94 -19.56
N HIS A 126 5.05 6.07 -18.68
CA HIS A 126 5.91 6.40 -17.54
C HIS A 126 7.05 5.39 -17.45
N ILE A 127 8.24 5.89 -17.12
CA ILE A 127 9.38 5.08 -16.72
C ILE A 127 9.73 5.44 -15.28
N HIS A 128 9.77 4.41 -14.44
CA HIS A 128 10.22 4.43 -13.06
C HIS A 128 11.68 3.99 -13.04
N PHE A 129 12.58 4.95 -12.81
CA PHE A 129 14.01 4.69 -12.72
C PHE A 129 14.33 4.07 -11.35
N ALA A 130 14.63 2.78 -11.34
CA ALA A 130 14.72 1.93 -10.16
C ALA A 130 16.14 1.36 -9.98
N PHE A 131 16.92 1.76 -8.98
CA PHE A 131 16.59 2.68 -7.90
C PHE A 131 17.69 3.71 -7.75
N ALA A 132 17.30 4.92 -7.34
CA ALA A 132 18.22 5.81 -6.66
C ALA A 132 18.35 5.37 -5.20
N ASN A 133 19.56 5.42 -4.66
CA ASN A 133 19.81 5.08 -3.27
C ASN A 133 19.51 6.26 -2.35
N LEU A 134 19.46 5.99 -1.05
CA LEU A 134 19.41 7.01 -0.01
C LEU A 134 20.58 6.82 0.95
N THR A 135 21.22 7.93 1.31
CA THR A 135 22.23 7.95 2.37
C THR A 135 21.57 7.81 3.75
N PRO A 136 22.33 7.44 4.81
CA PRO A 136 21.83 7.43 6.19
C PRO A 136 21.29 8.78 6.69
N ASN A 137 21.68 9.89 6.04
CA ASN A 137 21.19 11.23 6.33
C ASN A 137 20.03 11.65 5.39
N PHE A 138 19.35 10.68 4.78
CA PHE A 138 18.15 10.84 3.97
C PHE A 138 18.33 11.66 2.69
N LYS A 139 19.57 11.79 2.19
CA LYS A 139 19.87 12.42 0.90
C LYS A 139 19.83 11.39 -0.21
N VAL A 140 19.37 11.81 -1.39
CA VAL A 140 19.44 11.02 -2.62
C VAL A 140 20.89 10.75 -3.01
N ASP A 141 21.19 9.48 -3.30
CA ASP A 141 22.51 9.01 -3.70
C ASP A 141 22.44 8.32 -5.07
N ILE A 142 23.08 8.95 -6.04
CA ILE A 142 23.31 8.45 -7.40
C ILE A 142 24.82 8.48 -7.73
N SER A 143 25.67 8.30 -6.70
CA SER A 143 27.12 8.39 -6.86
C SER A 143 27.76 7.18 -7.57
N ASP A 144 27.04 6.05 -7.64
CA ASP A 144 27.43 4.93 -8.50
C ASP A 144 27.47 5.38 -9.95
N GLN A 145 28.61 5.17 -10.62
CA GLN A 145 28.84 5.70 -11.96
C GLN A 145 27.87 5.11 -13.00
N ASN A 146 27.53 3.82 -12.90
CA ASN A 146 26.62 3.18 -13.84
C ASN A 146 25.20 3.72 -13.66
N ILE A 147 24.75 3.88 -12.40
CA ILE A 147 23.46 4.50 -12.09
C ILE A 147 23.43 5.94 -12.62
N LYS A 148 24.50 6.71 -12.39
CA LYS A 148 24.61 8.10 -12.82
C LYS A 148 24.52 8.24 -14.33
N ASP A 149 25.26 7.42 -15.08
CA ASP A 149 25.28 7.48 -16.55
C ASP A 149 23.89 7.24 -17.13
N GLN A 150 23.17 6.24 -16.61
CA GLN A 150 21.79 5.99 -17.01
C GLN A 150 20.82 7.07 -16.58
N PHE A 151 21.03 7.66 -15.40
CA PHE A 151 20.20 8.75 -14.94
C PHE A 151 20.33 10.00 -15.84
N GLU A 152 21.52 10.27 -16.37
CA GLU A 152 21.72 11.35 -17.36
C GLU A 152 20.96 11.06 -18.68
N ILE A 153 21.03 9.82 -19.20
CA ILE A 153 20.26 9.40 -20.38
C ILE A 153 18.76 9.56 -20.10
N PHE A 154 18.29 9.04 -18.97
CA PHE A 154 16.90 9.09 -18.54
C PHE A 154 16.37 10.52 -18.48
N LYS A 155 17.12 11.46 -17.88
CA LYS A 155 16.73 12.87 -17.82
C LYS A 155 16.56 13.50 -19.20
N ALA A 156 17.38 13.11 -20.16
CA ALA A 156 17.35 13.62 -21.52
C ALA A 156 16.17 13.08 -22.36
N MET A 157 15.54 11.97 -21.96
CA MET A 157 14.40 11.37 -22.68
C MET A 157 13.20 12.34 -22.76
N THR A 158 12.50 12.30 -23.90
CA THR A 158 11.25 13.01 -24.17
C THR A 158 10.09 12.03 -24.35
N ASP A 159 8.86 12.56 -24.42
CA ASP A 159 7.64 11.80 -24.73
C ASP A 159 7.26 10.70 -23.71
N VAL A 160 7.94 10.67 -22.57
CA VAL A 160 7.69 9.77 -21.45
C VAL A 160 7.76 10.54 -20.13
N LYS A 161 6.97 10.11 -19.14
CA LYS A 161 7.03 10.66 -17.79
C LYS A 161 8.15 10.02 -16.99
N LYS A 162 9.00 10.86 -16.41
CA LYS A 162 10.24 10.47 -15.73
C LYS A 162 10.06 10.42 -14.22
N ILE A 163 9.90 9.22 -13.66
CA ILE A 163 9.67 9.01 -12.23
C ILE A 163 10.93 8.42 -11.61
N ILE A 164 11.43 9.01 -10.52
CA ILE A 164 12.54 8.42 -9.75
C ILE A 164 11.97 7.52 -8.65
N SER A 165 12.52 6.31 -8.52
CA SER A 165 12.09 5.32 -7.53
C SER A 165 13.16 5.10 -6.47
N PHE A 166 12.74 4.99 -5.21
CA PHE A 166 13.62 4.73 -4.06
C PHE A 166 13.16 3.50 -3.30
N GLY A 167 14.11 2.75 -2.74
CA GLY A 167 13.83 1.51 -2.01
C GLY A 167 14.17 0.28 -2.84
N GLY A 168 13.18 -0.58 -3.05
CA GLY A 168 13.33 -1.94 -3.55
C GLY A 168 13.71 -2.93 -2.44
N TRP A 169 13.61 -4.21 -2.77
CA TRP A 169 13.82 -5.32 -1.85
C TRP A 169 15.13 -5.22 -1.04
N ASP A 170 16.29 -5.21 -1.70
CA ASP A 170 17.59 -5.22 -1.03
C ASP A 170 17.79 -3.98 -0.15
N PHE A 171 17.40 -2.80 -0.64
CA PHE A 171 17.52 -1.57 0.15
C PHE A 171 16.66 -1.64 1.41
N SER A 172 15.46 -2.23 1.31
CA SER A 172 14.50 -2.33 2.40
C SER A 172 14.83 -3.45 3.40
N THR A 173 15.59 -4.48 2.98
CA THR A 173 15.75 -5.73 3.74
C THR A 173 17.20 -6.07 4.10
N LEU A 174 18.22 -5.38 3.60
CA LEU A 174 19.60 -5.67 3.98
C LEU A 174 20.01 -4.94 5.28
N PRO A 175 20.82 -5.57 6.15
CA PRO A 175 21.25 -5.00 7.44
C PRO A 175 21.88 -3.61 7.38
N ARG A 176 22.45 -3.21 6.23
CA ARG A 176 23.10 -1.90 6.07
C ARG A 176 22.12 -0.75 5.77
N THR A 177 20.94 -1.05 5.24
CA THR A 177 20.03 -0.04 4.65
C THR A 177 18.61 -0.12 5.17
N PHE A 178 18.17 -1.26 5.73
CA PHE A 178 16.79 -1.48 6.19
C PHE A 178 16.25 -0.37 7.12
N ASN A 179 17.13 0.25 7.92
CA ASN A 179 16.71 1.26 8.88
C ASN A 179 16.56 2.67 8.28
N ILE A 180 17.06 2.92 7.06
CA ILE A 180 17.08 4.26 6.49
C ILE A 180 15.66 4.78 6.27
N LEU A 181 14.80 4.03 5.59
CA LEU A 181 13.40 4.42 5.36
C LEU A 181 12.58 4.43 6.67
N ARG A 182 12.85 3.49 7.58
CA ARG A 182 12.22 3.41 8.91
C ARG A 182 12.44 4.67 9.74
N GLU A 183 13.66 5.20 9.73
CA GLU A 183 13.98 6.45 10.42
C GLU A 183 13.51 7.67 9.64
N ALA A 184 13.56 7.64 8.30
CA ALA A 184 13.22 8.77 7.45
C ALA A 184 11.75 9.19 7.56
N VAL A 185 10.82 8.25 7.76
CA VAL A 185 9.38 8.55 7.86
C VAL A 185 8.96 9.13 9.22
N LYS A 186 9.79 8.98 10.26
CA LYS A 186 9.46 9.41 11.63
C LYS A 186 9.23 10.93 11.71
N PRO A 187 8.38 11.41 12.64
CA PRO A 187 8.06 12.83 12.75
C PRO A 187 9.28 13.77 12.84
N ALA A 188 10.36 13.33 13.50
CA ALA A 188 11.58 14.13 13.65
C ALA A 188 12.38 14.31 12.35
N ASN A 189 12.23 13.39 11.38
CA ASN A 189 13.07 13.32 10.17
C ASN A 189 12.27 13.56 8.88
N ARG A 190 10.95 13.33 8.91
CA ARG A 190 10.06 13.29 7.75
C ARG A 190 10.13 14.56 6.90
N GLU A 191 10.21 15.73 7.53
CA GLU A 191 10.30 16.99 6.79
C GLU A 191 11.62 17.09 6.02
N THR A 192 12.75 16.80 6.67
CA THR A 192 14.07 16.78 6.02
C THR A 192 14.10 15.80 4.86
N PHE A 193 13.60 14.58 5.05
CA PHE A 193 13.57 13.58 4.00
C PHE A 193 12.68 14.02 2.83
N MET A 194 11.46 14.50 3.12
CA MET A 194 10.55 15.03 2.10
C MET A 194 11.21 16.16 1.30
N ASN A 195 11.86 17.12 1.95
CA ASN A 195 12.51 18.24 1.28
C ASN A 195 13.63 17.76 0.34
N ASN A 196 14.49 16.85 0.80
CA ASN A 196 15.55 16.27 -0.04
C ASN A 196 14.98 15.60 -1.31
N LEU A 197 13.87 14.87 -1.18
CA LEU A 197 13.18 14.22 -2.30
C LEU A 197 12.56 15.23 -3.27
N VAL A 198 11.87 16.24 -2.73
CA VAL A 198 11.22 17.30 -3.52
C VAL A 198 12.25 18.12 -4.29
N ASP A 199 13.35 18.48 -3.63
CA ASP A 199 14.43 19.25 -4.25
C ASP A 199 15.08 18.45 -5.37
N PHE A 200 15.38 17.17 -5.15
CA PHE A 200 15.92 16.30 -6.21
C PHE A 200 15.00 16.20 -7.43
N VAL A 201 13.67 16.06 -7.23
CA VAL A 201 12.68 16.05 -8.32
C VAL A 201 12.65 17.37 -9.08
N LYS A 202 12.75 18.51 -8.38
CA LYS A 202 12.73 19.85 -8.99
C LYS A 202 14.02 20.13 -9.76
N GLU A 203 15.17 19.89 -9.15
CA GLU A 203 16.50 20.12 -9.73
C GLU A 203 16.68 19.33 -11.03
N ASN A 204 16.22 18.07 -11.05
CA ASN A 204 16.36 17.18 -12.20
C ASN A 204 15.16 17.22 -13.16
N LYS A 205 14.18 18.11 -12.93
CA LYS A 205 12.98 18.29 -13.76
C LYS A 205 12.21 16.98 -14.01
N LEU A 206 12.14 16.12 -12.99
CA LEU A 206 11.45 14.83 -13.05
C LEU A 206 9.93 15.02 -12.95
N ASP A 207 9.14 14.08 -13.46
CA ASP A 207 7.68 14.14 -13.46
C ASP A 207 7.04 13.55 -12.19
N GLY A 208 7.81 12.94 -11.31
CA GLY A 208 7.28 12.45 -10.04
C GLY A 208 8.25 11.57 -9.27
N ILE A 209 7.70 10.94 -8.23
CA ILE A 209 8.42 10.08 -7.30
C ILE A 209 7.66 8.78 -7.07
N ASP A 210 8.42 7.72 -6.85
CA ASP A 210 7.93 6.42 -6.41
C ASP A 210 8.71 5.96 -5.17
N LEU A 211 7.99 5.44 -4.16
CA LEU A 211 8.59 4.84 -2.97
C LEU A 211 8.24 3.35 -2.92
N ASP A 212 9.24 2.52 -3.11
CA ASP A 212 9.14 1.06 -3.06
C ASP A 212 9.75 0.55 -1.74
N TRP A 213 9.10 0.89 -0.62
CA TRP A 213 9.53 0.41 0.68
C TRP A 213 8.94 -0.98 0.95
N GLU A 214 9.81 -1.98 1.09
CA GLU A 214 9.43 -3.39 1.25
C GLU A 214 9.82 -3.98 2.63
N TYR A 215 8.98 -3.93 3.67
CA TYR A 215 7.71 -3.20 3.76
C TYR A 215 7.60 -2.50 5.13
N PRO A 216 6.89 -1.36 5.21
CA PRO A 216 6.54 -0.77 6.50
C PRO A 216 5.82 -1.79 7.38
N ARG A 217 6.22 -1.92 8.65
CA ARG A 217 5.63 -2.84 9.63
C ARG A 217 5.82 -4.34 9.34
N ALA A 218 6.61 -4.76 8.34
CA ALA A 218 6.87 -6.19 8.11
C ALA A 218 7.53 -6.83 9.34
N PRO A 219 6.91 -7.84 9.98
CA PRO A 219 7.43 -8.45 11.20
C PRO A 219 8.35 -9.66 10.93
N ASP A 220 8.41 -10.14 9.70
CA ASP A 220 8.82 -11.51 9.35
C ASP A 220 9.96 -11.58 8.31
N ILE A 221 10.71 -10.49 8.12
CA ILE A 221 11.93 -10.52 7.32
C ILE A 221 13.06 -11.12 8.15
N LEU A 222 13.61 -12.25 7.68
CA LEU A 222 14.70 -12.96 8.36
C LEU A 222 15.88 -12.03 8.63
N ASP A 223 16.45 -12.12 9.84
CA ASP A 223 17.60 -11.33 10.31
C ASP A 223 17.38 -9.81 10.38
N ILE A 224 16.15 -9.33 10.16
CA ILE A 224 15.77 -7.93 10.29
C ILE A 224 14.78 -7.78 11.47
N PRO A 225 15.02 -6.85 12.41
CA PRO A 225 14.10 -6.64 13.51
C PRO A 225 12.74 -6.13 12.99
N SER A 226 11.67 -6.41 13.74
CA SER A 226 10.36 -5.83 13.46
C SER A 226 10.46 -4.31 13.38
N ASP A 227 9.71 -3.72 12.45
CA ASP A 227 9.60 -2.29 12.31
C ASP A 227 8.70 -1.67 13.40
N ASP A 228 8.80 -0.35 13.58
CA ASP A 228 7.95 0.44 14.46
C ASP A 228 6.48 0.31 14.02
N PRO A 229 5.54 -0.08 14.91
CA PRO A 229 4.13 -0.17 14.56
C PRO A 229 3.51 1.11 14.01
N GLU A 230 4.05 2.29 14.34
CA GLU A 230 3.57 3.59 13.84
C GLU A 230 4.03 3.91 12.40
N ASN A 231 4.98 3.15 11.86
CA ASN A 231 5.60 3.50 10.59
C ASN A 231 4.65 3.39 9.39
N GLY A 232 3.59 2.59 9.46
CA GLY A 232 2.52 2.63 8.46
C GLY A 232 1.83 4.00 8.38
N GLN A 233 1.50 4.60 9.53
CA GLN A 233 0.89 5.94 9.58
C GLN A 233 1.90 7.02 9.18
N ASN A 234 3.15 6.91 9.64
CA ASN A 234 4.21 7.85 9.29
C ASN A 234 4.51 7.84 7.78
N TYR A 235 4.48 6.67 7.15
CA TYR A 235 4.66 6.53 5.71
C TYR A 235 3.50 7.16 4.91
N TYR A 236 2.25 6.94 5.34
CA TYR A 236 1.09 7.63 4.77
C TYR A 236 1.25 9.16 4.85
N LEU A 237 1.66 9.69 6.00
CA LEU A 237 1.88 11.13 6.17
C LEU A 237 2.99 11.65 5.27
N LEU A 238 4.08 10.89 5.07
CA LEU A 238 5.13 11.24 4.11
C LEU A 238 4.57 11.34 2.69
N LEU A 239 3.85 10.31 2.22
CA LEU A 239 3.27 10.27 0.87
C LEU A 239 2.27 11.42 0.64
N SER A 240 1.41 11.69 1.62
CA SER A 240 0.47 12.82 1.58
C SER A 240 1.21 14.15 1.50
N ASN A 241 2.24 14.35 2.32
CA ASN A 241 3.02 15.59 2.33
C ASN A 241 3.81 15.77 1.03
N LEU A 242 4.41 14.70 0.49
CA LEU A 242 5.06 14.71 -0.83
C LEU A 242 4.08 15.13 -1.92
N LYS A 243 2.86 14.56 -1.92
CA LYS A 243 1.85 14.91 -2.93
C LYS A 243 1.45 16.38 -2.85
N ASN A 244 1.29 16.91 -1.64
CA ASN A 244 1.01 18.33 -1.42
C ASN A 244 2.17 19.23 -1.89
N ALA A 245 3.42 18.87 -1.57
CA ALA A 245 4.60 19.66 -1.90
C ALA A 245 4.96 19.66 -3.39
N LEU A 246 4.73 18.55 -4.10
CA LEU A 246 4.99 18.41 -5.54
C LEU A 246 3.84 18.92 -6.41
N GLY A 247 2.65 19.10 -5.83
CA GLY A 247 1.48 19.64 -6.50
C GLY A 247 0.74 18.65 -7.41
N PRO A 248 -0.28 19.12 -8.15
CA PRO A 248 -1.20 18.25 -8.86
C PRO A 248 -0.57 17.56 -10.08
N PHE A 249 0.43 18.18 -10.71
CA PHE A 249 1.00 17.74 -11.99
C PHE A 249 2.09 16.67 -11.88
N LYS A 250 2.71 16.52 -10.71
CA LYS A 250 3.74 15.50 -10.46
C LYS A 250 3.09 14.26 -9.83
N SER A 251 3.53 13.07 -10.23
CA SER A 251 3.05 11.85 -9.59
C SER A 251 3.79 11.60 -8.26
N VAL A 252 3.06 11.00 -7.33
CA VAL A 252 3.61 10.36 -6.13
C VAL A 252 2.97 8.99 -6.09
N SER A 253 3.79 7.95 -6.20
CA SER A 253 3.37 6.56 -6.15
C SER A 253 4.15 5.80 -5.09
N PHE A 254 3.66 4.61 -4.78
CA PHE A 254 4.37 3.64 -3.97
C PHE A 254 4.05 2.25 -4.51
N ALA A 255 5.02 1.34 -4.39
CA ALA A 255 4.78 -0.07 -4.63
C ALA A 255 4.23 -0.72 -3.35
N ALA A 256 3.22 -1.58 -3.53
CA ALA A 256 2.51 -2.22 -2.44
C ALA A 256 2.52 -3.73 -2.64
N LEU A 257 2.58 -4.47 -1.54
CA LEU A 257 2.52 -5.92 -1.55
C LEU A 257 1.17 -6.43 -2.07
N ALA A 258 1.23 -7.54 -2.81
CA ALA A 258 0.05 -8.24 -3.30
C ALA A 258 -0.58 -9.16 -2.23
N SER A 259 0.17 -9.52 -1.19
CA SER A 259 -0.26 -10.43 -0.13
C SER A 259 -1.13 -9.75 0.92
N TYR A 260 -2.19 -10.45 1.34
CA TYR A 260 -3.01 -10.16 2.52
C TYR A 260 -2.80 -11.26 3.56
#